data_AF-A0A356ENE4-F1
#
_entry.id   AF-A0A356ENE4-F1
#
_cell.length_a   1.000
_cell.length_b   1.000
_cell.length_c   1.000
_cell.angle_alpha   90.00
_cell.angle_beta   90.00
_cell.angle_gamma   90.00
#
_symmetry.space_group_name_H-M   'P 1'
#
loop_
_entity.id
_entity.type
_entity.pdbx_description
1 polymer ?
#
loop_
_entity_poly.entity_id
_entity_poly.type
_entity_poly.pdbx_seq_one_letter_code
_entity_poly.pdbx_strand_id
1 'polypeptide(L)'
;MPSYESRRVVREQESMEPMFERHDLIVCREVDRSPREGFSLVEAVVALTITAVAGAALLVGISSNVQLTQRAEDRIVAQGMARQLMDEVLGGRYMALNTTPYQTNFGPSAWESQLPTRQRYDDVDDYHNWSTRPPVDEYGVPLGKDDGKGGQRHPAFCAPSGRFDDWQQEVTVSYVRPTNLDQPLSGTETSDYRAVCVRIVRHDPERGQVELANLRRIVSYVPSLEIE
;
A
#
# COMPACT_ATOMS: atom_id res chain seq x y z
N MET A 1 -10.06 3.21 31.63
CA MET A 1 -9.05 4.28 31.62
C MET A 1 -7.67 3.62 31.61
N PRO A 2 -6.93 3.63 30.49
CA PRO A 2 -5.61 3.00 30.43
C PRO A 2 -4.54 3.98 30.91
N SER A 3 -3.71 3.50 31.83
CA SER A 3 -2.59 4.20 32.45
C SER A 3 -1.52 4.57 31.42
N TYR A 4 -1.13 5.85 31.46
CA TYR A 4 -0.06 6.45 30.67
C TYR A 4 1.29 5.90 31.15
N GLU A 5 1.88 4.94 30.42
CA GLU A 5 3.25 4.48 30.68
C GLU A 5 4.24 5.55 30.24
N SER A 6 4.82 6.19 31.26
CA SER A 6 5.87 7.20 31.19
C SER A 6 7.13 6.63 30.52
N ARG A 7 7.31 6.91 29.23
CA ARG A 7 8.49 6.50 28.45
C ARG A 7 9.71 7.31 28.92
N ARG A 8 10.63 6.64 29.62
CA ARG A 8 11.94 7.15 30.06
C ARG A 8 12.68 7.80 28.89
N VAL A 9 12.99 9.08 29.04
CA VAL A 9 13.98 9.79 28.24
C VAL A 9 15.35 9.24 28.63
N VAL A 10 15.94 8.41 27.77
CA VAL A 10 17.35 8.03 27.88
C VAL A 10 18.15 9.25 27.42
N ARG A 11 18.63 10.00 28.39
CA ARG A 11 19.55 11.12 28.25
C ARG A 11 20.92 10.51 27.94
N GLU A 12 21.30 10.46 26.66
CA GLU A 12 22.66 10.09 26.28
C GLU A 12 23.62 11.11 26.87
N GLN A 13 24.57 10.59 27.64
CA GLN A 13 25.61 11.32 28.31
C GLN A 13 26.50 12.01 27.27
N GLU A 14 26.57 13.33 27.35
CA GLU A 14 27.68 14.11 26.80
C GLU A 14 28.98 13.57 27.41
N SER A 15 29.73 12.81 26.62
CA SER A 15 31.09 12.43 26.95
C SER A 15 31.97 13.68 26.87
N MET A 16 32.24 14.20 28.06
CA MET A 16 33.26 15.15 28.44
C MET A 16 34.55 14.95 27.61
N GLU A 17 34.77 15.83 26.63
CA GLU A 17 36.06 15.93 25.95
C GLU A 17 37.14 16.37 26.94
N PRO A 18 38.30 15.69 26.98
CA PRO A 18 39.41 16.14 27.79
C PRO A 18 39.95 17.46 27.24
N MET A 19 39.87 18.47 28.10
CA MET A 19 40.59 19.74 28.07
C MET A 19 42.10 19.47 27.90
N PHE A 20 42.54 19.34 26.65
CA PHE A 20 43.95 19.27 26.31
C PHE A 20 44.55 20.68 26.30
N GLU A 21 45.44 20.85 27.25
CA GLU A 21 46.24 22.00 27.58
C GLU A 21 46.96 22.56 26.34
N ARG A 22 46.63 23.81 26.01
CA ARG A 22 47.30 24.61 24.98
C ARG A 22 48.72 24.91 25.43
N HIS A 23 49.69 24.23 24.83
CA HIS A 23 51.04 24.75 24.71
C HIS A 23 51.13 25.53 23.40
N ASP A 24 50.96 26.84 23.48
CA ASP A 24 51.23 27.79 22.40
C ASP A 24 52.74 27.86 22.15
N LEU A 25 53.27 26.84 21.47
CA LEU A 25 54.48 26.98 20.69
C LEU A 25 54.11 27.73 19.41
N ILE A 26 54.30 29.05 19.43
CA ILE A 26 54.37 29.88 18.22
C ILE A 26 55.60 29.40 17.44
N VAL A 27 55.43 28.31 16.70
CA VAL A 27 56.32 27.92 15.63
C VAL A 27 56.07 28.94 14.54
N CYS A 28 57.02 29.86 14.34
CA CYS A 28 57.15 30.60 13.10
C CYS A 28 57.37 29.59 11.98
N ARG A 29 56.29 28.97 11.51
CA ARG A 29 56.29 28.08 10.36
C ARG A 29 56.56 28.99 9.17
N GLU A 30 57.81 29.01 8.77
CA GLU A 30 58.27 29.52 7.50
C GLU A 30 57.32 28.93 6.44
N VAL A 31 56.45 29.78 5.90
CA VAL A 31 55.53 29.40 4.83
C VAL A 31 56.41 29.24 3.62
N ASP A 32 56.99 28.04 3.49
CA ASP A 32 57.72 27.63 2.33
C ASP A 32 56.76 27.77 1.15
N ARG A 33 56.98 28.80 0.32
CA ARG A 33 56.13 29.11 -0.81
C ARG A 33 56.41 28.04 -1.85
N SER A 34 55.75 26.90 -1.71
CA SER A 34 55.73 25.85 -2.71
C SER A 34 55.42 26.53 -4.04
N PRO A 35 56.24 26.34 -5.09
CA PRO A 35 55.99 26.94 -6.39
C PRO A 35 54.55 26.58 -6.78
N ARG A 36 53.76 27.61 -7.12
CA ARG A 36 52.38 27.43 -7.56
C ARG A 36 52.41 26.80 -8.94
N GLU A 37 52.45 25.47 -8.96
CA GLU A 37 52.19 24.68 -10.15
C GLU A 37 50.69 24.80 -10.43
N GLY A 38 50.34 25.69 -11.35
CA GLY A 38 48.97 25.82 -11.81
C GLY A 38 48.55 24.56 -12.57
N PHE A 39 47.26 24.21 -12.48
CA PHE A 39 46.68 23.15 -13.30
C PHE A 39 46.92 23.43 -14.78
N SER A 40 47.38 22.42 -15.52
CA SER A 40 47.46 22.56 -16.97
C SER A 40 46.05 22.65 -17.57
N LEU A 41 45.90 23.35 -18.70
CA LEU A 41 44.61 23.47 -19.39
C LEU A 41 44.03 22.08 -19.74
N VAL A 42 44.89 21.13 -20.08
CA VAL A 42 44.49 19.74 -20.37
C VAL A 42 43.93 19.07 -19.11
N GLU A 43 44.57 19.25 -17.96
CA GLU A 43 44.11 18.67 -16.70
C GLU A 43 42.75 19.22 -16.26
N ALA A 44 42.54 20.54 -16.41
CA ALA A 44 41.25 21.16 -16.13
C ALA A 44 40.13 20.63 -17.04
N VAL A 45 40.41 20.44 -18.34
CA VAL A 45 39.44 19.88 -19.28
C VAL A 45 39.12 18.42 -18.94
N VAL A 46 40.12 17.60 -18.60
CA VAL A 46 39.90 16.21 -18.18
C VAL A 46 39.11 16.11 -16.87
N ALA A 47 39.42 16.97 -15.88
CA ALA A 47 38.66 17.00 -14.63
C ALA A 47 37.19 17.41 -14.88
N LEU A 48 36.96 18.38 -15.76
CA LEU A 48 35.61 18.81 -16.15
C LEU A 48 34.84 17.68 -16.84
N THR A 49 35.46 16.95 -17.76
CA THR A 49 34.78 15.84 -18.45
C THR A 49 34.43 14.70 -17.50
N ILE A 50 35.35 14.32 -16.60
CA ILE A 50 35.09 13.30 -15.58
C ILE A 50 33.95 13.74 -14.66
N THR A 51 33.97 15.00 -14.20
CA THR A 51 32.91 15.56 -13.34
C THR A 51 31.57 15.59 -14.05
N ALA A 52 31.53 15.96 -15.34
CA ALA A 52 30.32 15.98 -16.13
C ALA A 52 29.72 14.57 -16.29
N VAL A 53 30.56 13.57 -16.60
CA VAL A 53 30.13 12.17 -16.73
C VAL A 53 29.64 11.62 -15.38
N ALA A 54 30.36 11.88 -14.29
CA ALA A 54 29.96 11.48 -12.94
C ALA A 54 28.63 12.14 -12.52
N GLY A 55 28.47 13.44 -12.81
CA GLY A 55 27.23 14.18 -12.55
C GLY A 55 26.02 13.60 -13.31
N ALA A 56 26.20 13.25 -14.58
CA ALA A 56 25.14 12.63 -15.39
C ALA A 56 24.71 11.27 -14.80
N ALA A 57 25.66 10.43 -14.40
CA ALA A 57 25.37 9.14 -13.77
C ALA A 57 24.61 9.30 -12.43
N LEU A 58 24.99 10.28 -11.61
CA LEU A 58 24.30 10.58 -10.34
C LEU A 58 22.85 11.01 -10.55
N LEU A 59 22.56 11.84 -11.55
CA LEU A 59 21.19 12.28 -11.87
C LEU A 59 20.29 11.11 -12.28
N VAL A 60 20.82 10.15 -13.04
CA VAL A 60 20.09 8.91 -13.39
C VAL A 60 19.78 8.07 -12.14
N GLY A 61 20.72 8.00 -11.19
CA GLY A 61 20.49 7.35 -9.91
C GLY A 61 19.37 8.01 -9.09
N ILE A 62 19.37 9.34 -9.00
CA ILE A 62 18.36 10.10 -8.26
C ILE A 62 16.97 9.92 -8.89
N SER A 63 16.83 10.03 -10.21
CA SER A 63 15.54 9.87 -10.89
C SER A 63 14.96 8.46 -10.69
N SER A 64 15.81 7.44 -10.71
CA SER A 64 15.42 6.05 -10.42
C SER A 64 14.93 5.89 -8.99
N ASN A 65 15.61 6.51 -8.02
CA ASN A 65 15.20 6.47 -6.61
C ASN A 65 13.83 7.14 -6.39
N VAL A 66 13.58 8.30 -6.99
CA VAL A 66 12.28 8.98 -6.90
C VAL A 66 11.15 8.09 -7.44
N GLN A 67 11.36 7.44 -8.59
CA GLN A 67 10.38 6.52 -9.16
C GLN A 67 10.14 5.28 -8.28
N LEU A 68 11.20 4.74 -7.66
CA LEU A 68 11.09 3.61 -6.72
C LEU A 68 10.29 4.01 -5.46
N THR A 69 10.55 5.18 -4.90
CA THR A 69 9.80 5.71 -3.75
C THR A 69 8.32 5.88 -4.08
N GLN A 70 8.00 6.46 -5.23
CA GLN A 70 6.60 6.61 -5.68
C GLN A 70 5.90 5.26 -5.84
N ARG A 71 6.57 4.26 -6.45
CA ARG A 71 6.01 2.90 -6.57
C ARG A 71 5.83 2.21 -5.22
N ALA A 72 6.75 2.44 -4.28
CA ALA A 72 6.64 1.90 -2.93
C ALA A 72 5.46 2.54 -2.19
N GLU A 73 5.29 3.86 -2.28
CA GLU A 73 4.13 4.58 -1.75
C GLU A 73 2.82 4.03 -2.34
N ASP A 74 2.73 3.91 -3.67
CA ASP A 74 1.57 3.34 -4.37
C ASP A 74 1.20 1.95 -3.82
N ARG A 75 2.20 1.08 -3.65
CA ARG A 75 1.99 -0.28 -3.12
C ARG A 75 1.52 -0.28 -1.67
N ILE A 76 2.06 0.58 -0.82
CA ILE A 76 1.63 0.69 0.59
C ILE A 76 0.18 1.15 0.65
N VAL A 77 -0.17 2.17 -0.13
CA VAL A 77 -1.53 2.71 -0.21
C VAL A 77 -2.50 1.67 -0.77
N ALA A 78 -2.16 0.99 -1.86
CA ALA A 78 -2.94 -0.11 -2.43
C ALA A 78 -3.11 -1.28 -1.44
N GLN A 79 -2.05 -1.64 -0.71
CA GLN A 79 -2.14 -2.69 0.32
C GLN A 79 -3.09 -2.30 1.45
N GLY A 80 -3.09 -1.02 1.86
CA GLY A 80 -4.06 -0.49 2.82
C GLY A 80 -5.50 -0.62 2.33
N MET A 81 -5.77 -0.19 1.09
CA MET A 81 -7.10 -0.34 0.47
C MET A 81 -7.54 -1.79 0.38
N ALA A 82 -6.64 -2.69 -0.05
CA ALA A 82 -6.94 -4.11 -0.17
C ALA A 82 -7.29 -4.73 1.19
N ARG A 83 -6.58 -4.34 2.27
CA ARG A 83 -6.88 -4.81 3.62
C ARG A 83 -8.22 -4.31 4.11
N GLN A 84 -8.50 -3.01 3.96
CA GLN A 84 -9.78 -2.44 4.37
C GLN A 84 -10.95 -3.14 3.65
N LEU A 85 -10.84 -3.33 2.33
CA LEU A 85 -11.86 -4.03 1.55
C LEU A 85 -11.95 -5.52 1.91
N MET A 86 -10.83 -6.18 2.19
CA MET A 86 -10.83 -7.57 2.71
C MET A 86 -11.55 -7.66 4.06
N ASP A 87 -11.30 -6.71 4.97
CA ASP A 87 -11.94 -6.67 6.29
C ASP A 87 -13.45 -6.39 6.17
N GLU A 88 -13.85 -5.56 5.19
CA GLU A 88 -15.27 -5.34 4.83
C GLU A 88 -15.93 -6.66 4.40
N VAL A 89 -15.35 -7.37 3.43
CA VAL A 89 -15.89 -8.64 2.91
C VAL A 89 -15.95 -9.71 4.01
N LEU A 90 -14.88 -9.84 4.81
CA LEU A 90 -14.79 -10.83 5.89
C LEU A 90 -15.64 -10.46 7.12
N GLY A 91 -16.11 -9.21 7.21
CA GLY A 91 -17.06 -8.78 8.21
C GLY A 91 -18.49 -9.25 7.92
N GLY A 92 -18.79 -9.62 6.67
CA GLY A 92 -20.04 -10.22 6.25
C GLY A 92 -20.23 -11.65 6.77
N ARG A 93 -21.47 -12.13 6.73
CA ARG A 93 -21.76 -13.54 7.05
C ARG A 93 -21.19 -14.45 5.96
N TYR A 94 -20.98 -15.73 6.29
CA TYR A 94 -20.58 -16.70 5.27
C TYR A 94 -21.64 -16.88 4.17
N MET A 95 -22.93 -16.74 4.54
CA MET A 95 -24.09 -16.86 3.64
C MET A 95 -25.25 -16.03 4.19
N ALA A 96 -26.21 -15.72 3.32
CA ALA A 96 -27.48 -15.10 3.67
C ALA A 96 -28.30 -15.95 4.68
N LEU A 97 -29.24 -15.30 5.36
CA LEU A 97 -30.13 -16.01 6.29
C LEU A 97 -31.13 -16.89 5.53
N ASN A 98 -31.39 -18.07 6.09
CA ASN A 98 -32.31 -19.06 5.52
C ASN A 98 -31.89 -19.60 4.15
N THR A 99 -30.62 -19.45 3.77
CA THR A 99 -30.04 -20.08 2.58
C THR A 99 -29.13 -21.26 2.97
N THR A 100 -28.64 -21.97 1.95
CA THR A 100 -27.68 -23.07 2.11
C THR A 100 -26.26 -22.56 1.90
N PRO A 101 -25.26 -23.04 2.65
CA PRO A 101 -23.86 -22.60 2.50
C PRO A 101 -23.24 -23.04 1.16
N TYR A 102 -23.95 -23.89 0.40
CA TYR A 102 -23.51 -24.51 -0.85
C TYR A 102 -24.26 -23.95 -2.08
N GLN A 103 -24.52 -22.65 -2.12
CA GLN A 103 -25.05 -21.99 -3.33
C GLN A 103 -23.95 -21.83 -4.37
N THR A 104 -24.28 -22.06 -5.65
CA THR A 104 -23.37 -21.90 -6.79
C THR A 104 -23.51 -20.54 -7.49
N ASN A 105 -24.61 -19.84 -7.24
CA ASN A 105 -24.87 -18.53 -7.81
C ASN A 105 -24.40 -17.47 -6.82
N PHE A 106 -23.17 -17.00 -6.99
CA PHE A 106 -22.65 -15.89 -6.20
C PHE A 106 -23.02 -14.54 -6.80
N GLY A 107 -23.03 -13.53 -5.94
CA GLY A 107 -23.28 -12.15 -6.27
C GLY A 107 -24.53 -11.62 -5.55
N PRO A 108 -24.70 -10.30 -5.58
CA PRO A 108 -25.75 -9.62 -4.83
C PRO A 108 -27.13 -9.98 -5.37
N SER A 109 -28.11 -10.09 -4.49
CA SER A 109 -29.50 -10.26 -4.90
C SER A 109 -30.01 -9.01 -5.64
N ALA A 110 -31.19 -9.15 -6.26
CA ALA A 110 -31.88 -8.05 -6.91
C ALA A 110 -32.24 -6.90 -5.93
N TRP A 111 -32.35 -7.18 -4.63
CA TRP A 111 -32.58 -6.18 -3.58
C TRP A 111 -31.29 -5.46 -3.18
N GLU A 112 -30.20 -6.19 -2.97
CA GLU A 112 -28.88 -5.61 -2.68
C GLU A 112 -28.44 -4.67 -3.81
N SER A 113 -28.63 -5.12 -5.05
CA SER A 113 -28.19 -4.42 -6.27
C SER A 113 -28.99 -3.15 -6.61
N GLN A 114 -30.04 -2.81 -5.85
CA GLN A 114 -30.84 -1.61 -6.12
C GLN A 114 -30.10 -0.32 -5.76
N LEU A 115 -29.15 -0.39 -4.83
CA LEU A 115 -28.29 0.74 -4.50
C LEU A 115 -26.97 0.60 -5.26
N PRO A 116 -26.40 1.71 -5.77
CA PRO A 116 -25.08 1.69 -6.40
C PRO A 116 -23.93 1.52 -5.39
N THR A 117 -24.25 1.19 -4.14
CA THR A 117 -23.36 1.17 -2.97
C THR A 117 -23.34 -0.22 -2.35
N ARG A 118 -22.31 -0.55 -1.58
CA ARG A 118 -22.17 -1.86 -0.94
C ARG A 118 -22.84 -1.98 0.42
N GLN A 119 -23.54 -0.92 0.87
CA GLN A 119 -24.22 -0.87 2.17
C GLN A 119 -25.22 -2.02 2.44
N ARG A 120 -25.72 -2.67 1.39
CA ARG A 120 -26.67 -3.78 1.52
C ARG A 120 -26.00 -5.14 1.47
N TYR A 121 -24.73 -5.21 1.12
CA TYR A 121 -24.02 -6.48 1.00
C TYR A 121 -23.84 -7.02 2.41
N ASP A 122 -24.44 -8.17 2.69
CA ASP A 122 -24.56 -8.69 4.06
C ASP A 122 -23.89 -10.07 4.26
N ASP A 123 -23.46 -10.69 3.15
CA ASP A 123 -22.65 -11.88 3.14
C ASP A 123 -21.43 -11.77 2.20
N VAL A 124 -20.57 -12.80 2.25
CA VAL A 124 -19.31 -12.82 1.50
C VAL A 124 -19.56 -12.92 0.00
N ASP A 125 -20.58 -13.65 -0.47
CA ASP A 125 -20.79 -13.87 -1.90
C ASP A 125 -21.38 -12.68 -2.64
N ASP A 126 -22.01 -11.73 -1.96
CA ASP A 126 -22.43 -10.44 -2.53
C ASP A 126 -21.29 -9.68 -3.23
N TYR A 127 -20.04 -9.92 -2.82
CA TYR A 127 -18.85 -9.28 -3.41
C TYR A 127 -18.29 -10.01 -4.64
N HIS A 128 -18.87 -11.13 -5.05
CA HIS A 128 -18.36 -11.89 -6.19
C HIS A 128 -18.39 -11.07 -7.50
N ASN A 129 -17.22 -10.96 -8.15
CA ASN A 129 -17.00 -10.16 -9.35
C ASN A 129 -17.29 -8.66 -9.17
N TRP A 130 -17.35 -8.17 -7.93
CA TRP A 130 -17.49 -6.76 -7.69
C TRP A 130 -16.21 -6.03 -8.14
N SER A 131 -16.38 -4.93 -8.89
CA SER A 131 -15.27 -4.08 -9.28
C SER A 131 -15.72 -2.64 -9.45
N THR A 132 -14.81 -1.70 -9.20
CA THR A 132 -15.09 -0.26 -9.35
C THR A 132 -13.85 0.52 -9.75
N ARG A 133 -14.06 1.56 -10.58
CA ARG A 133 -13.06 2.54 -10.99
C ARG A 133 -13.75 3.92 -11.15
N PRO A 134 -13.35 4.96 -10.40
CA PRO A 134 -12.31 4.97 -9.37
C PRO A 134 -12.70 4.14 -8.12
N PRO A 135 -11.75 3.85 -7.22
CA PRO A 135 -12.02 3.17 -5.95
C PRO A 135 -13.01 3.95 -5.08
N VAL A 136 -14.00 3.27 -4.51
CA VAL A 136 -15.02 3.87 -3.63
C VAL A 136 -15.20 3.07 -2.34
N ASP A 137 -15.59 3.76 -1.26
CA ASP A 137 -15.96 3.12 0.00
C ASP A 137 -17.32 2.39 -0.07
N GLU A 138 -17.79 1.88 1.07
CA GLU A 138 -19.07 1.17 1.19
C GLU A 138 -20.28 2.05 0.81
N TYR A 139 -20.17 3.37 1.02
CA TYR A 139 -21.20 4.37 0.72
C TYR A 139 -21.13 4.89 -0.73
N GLY A 140 -20.17 4.44 -1.53
CA GLY A 140 -19.96 4.90 -2.91
C GLY A 140 -19.21 6.24 -3.01
N VAL A 141 -18.62 6.72 -1.91
CA VAL A 141 -17.78 7.92 -1.89
C VAL A 141 -16.37 7.56 -2.38
N PRO A 142 -15.78 8.33 -3.31
CA PRO A 142 -14.41 8.07 -3.77
C PRO A 142 -13.40 8.02 -2.62
N LEU A 143 -12.54 7.00 -2.62
CA LEU A 143 -11.54 6.84 -1.58
C LEU A 143 -10.62 8.06 -1.48
N GLY A 144 -10.27 8.42 -0.25
CA GLY A 144 -9.53 9.64 0.05
C GLY A 144 -10.38 10.91 0.15
N LYS A 145 -11.71 10.81 -0.03
CA LYS A 145 -12.66 11.90 0.27
C LYS A 145 -13.59 11.61 1.44
N ASP A 146 -13.84 10.35 1.79
CA ASP A 146 -14.83 9.93 2.80
C ASP A 146 -14.46 10.31 4.25
N ASP A 147 -15.41 10.80 5.03
CA ASP A 147 -15.26 11.15 6.46
C ASP A 147 -15.54 9.99 7.45
N GLY A 148 -15.83 8.79 6.96
CA GLY A 148 -16.16 7.60 7.74
C GLY A 148 -17.62 7.51 8.16
N LYS A 149 -18.48 8.42 7.67
CA LYS A 149 -19.93 8.46 7.93
C LYS A 149 -20.73 8.64 6.64
N GLY A 150 -20.12 8.37 5.48
CA GLY A 150 -20.69 8.61 4.17
C GLY A 150 -20.70 10.09 3.75
N GLY A 151 -20.01 10.96 4.48
CA GLY A 151 -19.79 12.37 4.16
C GLY A 151 -18.44 12.61 3.48
N GLN A 152 -18.01 13.88 3.42
CA GLN A 152 -16.71 14.26 2.85
C GLN A 152 -15.80 14.88 3.92
N ARG A 153 -14.52 14.50 3.90
CA ARG A 153 -13.47 15.13 4.72
C ARG A 153 -13.31 16.60 4.36
N HIS A 154 -12.79 17.35 5.32
CA HIS A 154 -12.30 18.70 5.04
C HIS A 154 -11.24 18.65 3.91
N PRO A 155 -11.26 19.57 2.92
CA PRO A 155 -10.41 19.49 1.72
C PRO A 155 -8.91 19.32 2.00
N ALA A 156 -8.41 19.88 3.10
CA ALA A 156 -7.00 19.76 3.50
C ALA A 156 -6.57 18.32 3.90
N PHE A 157 -7.52 17.42 4.15
CA PHE A 157 -7.29 16.01 4.46
C PHE A 157 -7.74 15.08 3.33
N CYS A 158 -8.17 15.63 2.20
CA CYS A 158 -8.51 14.84 1.03
C CYS A 158 -7.24 14.43 0.28
N ALA A 159 -7.26 13.24 -0.32
CA ALA A 159 -6.23 12.88 -1.29
C ALA A 159 -6.24 13.90 -2.46
N PRO A 160 -5.08 14.17 -3.09
CA PRO A 160 -5.02 15.02 -4.28
C PRO A 160 -6.04 14.57 -5.33
N SER A 161 -6.70 15.54 -5.99
CA SER A 161 -7.66 15.24 -7.06
C SER A 161 -6.98 14.42 -8.16
N GLY A 162 -7.63 13.36 -8.61
CA GLY A 162 -7.11 12.49 -9.67
C GLY A 162 -6.14 11.40 -9.20
N ARG A 163 -5.74 11.36 -7.93
CA ARG A 163 -4.74 10.40 -7.41
C ARG A 163 -5.10 8.93 -7.71
N PHE A 164 -6.39 8.62 -7.75
CA PHE A 164 -6.91 7.26 -7.88
C PHE A 164 -7.81 7.05 -9.11
N ASP A 165 -7.86 7.98 -10.07
CA ASP A 165 -8.76 7.89 -11.23
C ASP A 165 -8.48 6.64 -12.08
N ASP A 166 -7.20 6.26 -12.16
CA ASP A 166 -6.74 5.09 -12.89
C ASP A 166 -6.69 3.82 -12.04
N TRP A 167 -7.07 3.88 -10.76
CA TRP A 167 -7.02 2.73 -9.86
C TRP A 167 -8.36 1.99 -9.89
N GLN A 168 -8.31 0.67 -9.78
CA GLN A 168 -9.50 -0.17 -9.74
C GLN A 168 -9.38 -1.17 -8.60
N GLN A 169 -10.48 -1.33 -7.86
CA GLN A 169 -10.66 -2.38 -6.87
C GLN A 169 -11.44 -3.53 -7.51
N GLU A 170 -11.05 -4.76 -7.19
CA GLU A 170 -11.74 -5.97 -7.63
C GLU A 170 -11.82 -6.95 -6.48
N VAL A 171 -12.97 -7.61 -6.37
CA VAL A 171 -13.18 -8.72 -5.44
C VAL A 171 -13.66 -9.93 -6.21
N THR A 172 -13.05 -11.07 -5.93
CA THR A 172 -13.47 -12.36 -6.46
C THR A 172 -13.61 -13.34 -5.32
N VAL A 173 -14.78 -13.95 -5.24
CA VAL A 173 -15.09 -15.02 -4.30
C VAL A 173 -15.25 -16.32 -5.09
N SER A 174 -14.58 -17.39 -4.70
CA SER A 174 -14.75 -18.69 -5.35
C SER A 174 -14.65 -19.81 -4.32
N TYR A 175 -15.37 -20.93 -4.52
CA TYR A 175 -15.07 -22.13 -3.75
C TYR A 175 -13.69 -22.67 -4.11
N VAL A 176 -13.03 -23.32 -3.15
CA VAL A 176 -11.72 -23.96 -3.37
C VAL A 176 -11.74 -25.43 -2.96
N ARG A 177 -10.85 -26.23 -3.56
CA ARG A 177 -10.78 -27.65 -3.27
C ARG A 177 -10.29 -27.88 -1.83
N PRO A 178 -10.97 -28.73 -1.01
CA PRO A 178 -10.49 -29.06 0.34
C PRO A 178 -9.10 -29.69 0.38
N THR A 179 -8.71 -30.39 -0.70
CA THR A 179 -7.39 -31.02 -0.83
C THR A 179 -6.31 -30.07 -1.35
N ASN A 180 -6.69 -28.94 -1.95
CA ASN A 180 -5.78 -27.92 -2.44
C ASN A 180 -6.50 -26.56 -2.41
N LEU A 181 -6.28 -25.82 -1.33
CA LEU A 181 -6.95 -24.54 -1.09
C LEU A 181 -6.55 -23.46 -2.11
N ASP A 182 -5.52 -23.65 -2.93
CA ASP A 182 -5.13 -22.71 -3.99
C ASP A 182 -5.84 -22.96 -5.32
N GLN A 183 -6.51 -24.11 -5.46
CA GLN A 183 -7.24 -24.46 -6.67
C GLN A 183 -8.71 -24.06 -6.56
N PRO A 184 -9.19 -23.06 -7.33
CA PRO A 184 -10.60 -22.74 -7.39
C PRO A 184 -11.37 -23.92 -7.98
N LEU A 185 -12.55 -24.17 -7.43
CA LEU A 185 -13.53 -25.10 -7.96
C LEU A 185 -14.23 -24.48 -9.18
N SER A 186 -14.80 -25.32 -10.04
CA SER A 186 -15.66 -24.83 -11.12
C SER A 186 -16.93 -24.20 -10.55
N GLY A 187 -17.59 -23.32 -11.30
CA GLY A 187 -18.80 -22.60 -10.82
C GLY A 187 -20.00 -23.49 -10.47
N THR A 188 -19.94 -24.80 -10.74
CA THR A 188 -20.97 -25.78 -10.38
C THR A 188 -20.60 -26.64 -9.17
N GLU A 189 -19.34 -26.59 -8.71
CA GLU A 189 -18.85 -27.35 -7.57
C GLU A 189 -18.83 -26.46 -6.32
N THR A 190 -19.11 -27.05 -5.16
CA THR A 190 -19.13 -26.36 -3.86
C THR A 190 -18.20 -27.06 -2.87
N SER A 191 -17.79 -26.33 -1.83
CA SER A 191 -17.04 -26.89 -0.71
C SER A 191 -17.29 -26.09 0.56
N ASP A 192 -16.79 -26.57 1.69
CA ASP A 192 -16.80 -25.83 2.94
C ASP A 192 -15.83 -24.64 2.96
N TYR A 193 -15.07 -24.40 1.88
CA TYR A 193 -14.03 -23.39 1.82
C TYR A 193 -14.27 -22.42 0.66
N ARG A 194 -14.30 -21.11 0.96
CA ARG A 194 -14.31 -20.03 -0.05
C ARG A 194 -12.99 -19.27 0.02
N ALA A 195 -12.42 -18.96 -1.14
CA ALA A 195 -11.34 -18.00 -1.28
C ALA A 195 -11.92 -16.62 -1.62
N VAL A 196 -11.56 -15.64 -0.81
CA VAL A 196 -11.78 -14.22 -1.09
C VAL A 196 -10.48 -13.63 -1.59
N CYS A 197 -10.48 -13.10 -2.81
CA CYS A 197 -9.36 -12.42 -3.43
C CYS A 197 -9.72 -10.95 -3.64
N VAL A 198 -8.92 -10.05 -3.08
CA VAL A 198 -9.04 -8.61 -3.27
C VAL A 198 -7.82 -8.13 -4.06
N ARG A 199 -8.05 -7.52 -5.22
CA ARG A 199 -7.01 -7.03 -6.10
C ARG A 199 -7.16 -5.52 -6.30
N ILE A 200 -6.03 -4.81 -6.23
CA ILE A 200 -5.93 -3.39 -6.55
C ILE A 200 -5.03 -3.26 -7.76
N VAL A 201 -5.58 -2.77 -8.86
CA VAL A 201 -4.87 -2.57 -10.13
C VAL A 201 -4.84 -1.10 -10.50
N ARG A 202 -3.78 -0.68 -11.19
CA ARG A 202 -3.70 0.62 -11.85
C ARG A 202 -3.72 0.42 -13.36
N HIS A 203 -4.55 1.18 -14.05
CA HIS A 203 -4.61 1.24 -15.50
C HIS A 203 -3.59 2.25 -16.00
N ASP A 204 -2.52 1.76 -16.59
CA ASP A 204 -1.50 2.58 -17.24
C ASP A 204 -1.79 2.58 -18.76
N PRO A 205 -1.93 3.75 -19.42
CA PRO A 205 -2.25 3.81 -20.84
C PRO A 205 -1.15 3.18 -21.72
N GLU A 206 0.10 3.13 -21.24
CA GLU A 206 1.22 2.55 -21.99
C GLU A 206 1.45 1.08 -21.63
N ARG A 207 1.29 0.71 -20.36
CA ARG A 207 1.65 -0.62 -19.84
C ARG A 207 0.47 -1.55 -19.62
N GLY A 208 -0.76 -1.06 -19.79
CA GLY A 208 -1.97 -1.79 -19.46
C GLY A 208 -2.21 -1.88 -17.94
N GLN A 209 -2.78 -2.99 -17.47
CA GLN A 209 -3.07 -3.16 -16.05
C GLN A 209 -1.82 -3.55 -15.27
N VAL A 210 -1.48 -2.75 -14.25
CA VAL A 210 -0.39 -3.03 -13.30
C VAL A 210 -1.01 -3.39 -11.95
N GLU A 211 -0.76 -4.59 -11.47
CA GLU A 211 -1.16 -5.01 -10.12
C GLU A 211 -0.34 -4.27 -9.06
N LEU A 212 -1.02 -3.56 -8.16
CA LEU A 212 -0.40 -2.84 -7.04
C LEU A 212 -0.47 -3.65 -5.74
N ALA A 213 -1.58 -4.35 -5.50
CA ALA A 213 -1.76 -5.22 -4.36
C ALA A 213 -2.72 -6.38 -4.68
N ASN A 214 -2.46 -7.54 -4.07
CA ASN A 214 -3.30 -8.72 -4.15
C ASN A 214 -3.32 -9.40 -2.78
N LEU A 215 -4.50 -9.49 -2.18
CA LEU A 215 -4.73 -10.16 -0.91
C LEU A 215 -5.68 -11.31 -1.11
N ARG A 216 -5.33 -12.45 -0.52
CA ARG A 216 -6.13 -13.65 -0.56
C ARG A 216 -6.35 -14.20 0.84
N ARG A 217 -7.57 -14.61 1.13
CA ARG A 217 -7.97 -15.25 2.39
C ARG A 217 -8.88 -16.43 2.09
N ILE A 218 -8.74 -17.49 2.89
CA ILE A 218 -9.64 -18.64 2.87
C ILE A 218 -10.54 -18.53 4.08
N VAL A 219 -11.85 -18.65 3.86
CA VAL A 219 -12.85 -18.77 4.91
C VAL A 219 -13.50 -20.14 4.83
N SER A 220 -13.76 -20.73 5.99
CA SER A 220 -14.45 -22.01 6.09
C SER A 220 -15.84 -21.84 6.70
N TYR A 221 -16.82 -22.56 6.18
CA TYR A 221 -18.10 -22.71 6.83
C TYR A 221 -17.95 -23.51 8.13
N VAL A 222 -18.57 -23.03 9.20
CA VAL A 222 -18.68 -23.76 10.47
C VAL A 222 -20.17 -23.92 10.77
N PRO A 223 -20.72 -25.14 10.72
CA PRO A 223 -22.12 -25.36 11.06
C PRO A 223 -22.37 -25.02 12.53
N SER A 224 -23.53 -24.43 12.82
CA SER A 224 -23.98 -24.27 14.20
C SER A 224 -24.15 -25.64 14.85
N LEU A 225 -23.51 -25.86 16.01
CA LEU A 225 -23.83 -27.00 16.86
C LEU A 225 -25.26 -26.85 17.36
N GLU A 226 -26.17 -27.67 16.84
CA GLU A 226 -27.46 -27.89 17.49
C GLU A 226 -27.19 -28.60 18.81
N ILE A 227 -27.34 -27.88 19.93
CA ILE A 227 -27.38 -28.51 21.25
C ILE A 227 -28.78 -29.11 21.37
N GLU A 228 -28.90 -30.41 21.12
CA GLU A 228 -30.11 -31.20 21.38
C GLU A 228 -30.51 -31.20 22.87
#